data_AF-A0A7G7SRT6-F1
#
_entry.id   AF-A0A7G7SRT6-F1
#
_cell.length_a   1.000
_cell.length_b   1.000
_cell.length_c   1.000
_cell.angle_alpha   90.00
_cell.angle_beta   90.00
_cell.angle_gamma   90.00
#
_symmetry.space_group_name_H-M   'P 1'
#
loop_
_entity.id
_entity.type
_entity.pdbx_description
1 polymer ?
#
loop_
_entity_poly.entity_id
_entity_poly.type
_entity_poly.pdbx_seq_one_letter_code
_entity_poly.pdbx_strand_id
1 'polypeptide(L)'
;MKTMSIASPRRMRGQGMVELAVCAAVLVPLFLLIPVVAKLGHGKQMAMQAARNAAWEATVANNYQPPTRGALQSKALDRNFADADAPIRSATSGSSSGAFGDQMLNTFSNKKLLEKNDLSVTRTANANSPGYVDEAATLLPKNYFDNAFPPNRKGYVTAEVSLNYRDLKTADGRPAHFLEPLDNLNLVDKRHQTLLADAWNASGPRSGPRSVVSTVKPLAPLSYFEGLDGIFDTLKVLEPIMPMVGSLGDLEIGTIEPDVVPADKLANYPAKQ
;
A
#
# COMPACT_ATOMS: atom_id res chain seq x y z
N MET A 1 -27.50 50.08 74.37
CA MET A 1 -28.26 49.95 73.10
C MET A 1 -27.27 49.84 71.96
N LYS A 2 -27.20 48.67 71.31
CA LYS A 2 -26.29 48.39 70.19
C LYS A 2 -27.13 48.40 68.92
N THR A 3 -26.98 49.41 68.08
CA THR A 3 -27.71 49.53 66.80
C THR A 3 -27.13 48.54 65.80
N MET A 4 -27.89 47.48 65.48
CA MET A 4 -27.56 46.56 64.38
C MET A 4 -27.79 47.28 63.05
N SER A 5 -26.69 47.57 62.35
CA SER A 5 -26.73 47.99 60.94
C SER A 5 -27.04 46.75 60.09
N ILE A 6 -28.22 46.73 59.48
CA ILE A 6 -28.61 45.71 58.51
C ILE A 6 -27.97 46.10 57.18
N ALA A 7 -26.90 45.40 56.80
CA ALA A 7 -26.29 45.54 55.49
C ALA A 7 -27.27 45.10 54.40
N SER A 8 -27.65 46.02 53.51
CA SER A 8 -28.47 45.69 52.33
C SER A 8 -27.71 44.75 51.39
N PRO A 9 -28.34 43.70 50.84
CA PRO A 9 -27.72 42.86 49.83
C PRO A 9 -27.48 43.68 48.57
N ARG A 10 -26.20 43.86 48.20
CA ARG A 10 -25.82 44.40 46.89
C ARG A 10 -26.40 43.47 45.82
N ARG A 11 -27.36 43.97 45.04
CA ARG A 11 -27.87 43.26 43.85
C ARG A 11 -26.74 43.12 42.84
N MET A 12 -26.06 41.97 42.82
CA MET A 12 -25.10 41.59 41.78
C MET A 12 -25.87 41.29 40.50
N ARG A 13 -26.15 42.33 39.72
CA ARG A 13 -26.69 42.20 38.36
C ARG A 13 -25.51 41.92 37.42
N GLY A 14 -25.48 40.75 36.79
CA GLY A 14 -24.53 40.42 35.73
C GLY A 14 -23.48 39.35 36.07
N GLN A 15 -23.34 38.92 37.32
CA GLN A 15 -22.36 37.88 37.70
C GLN A 15 -22.57 36.58 36.90
N GLY A 16 -23.81 36.10 36.80
CA GLY A 16 -24.12 34.88 36.05
C GLY A 16 -23.85 35.00 34.54
N MET A 17 -23.96 36.20 33.95
CA MET A 17 -23.59 36.41 32.54
C MET A 17 -22.08 36.35 32.34
N VAL A 18 -21.30 36.90 33.28
CA VAL A 18 -19.83 36.85 33.21
C VAL A 18 -19.34 35.41 33.40
N GLU A 19 -19.89 34.68 34.38
CA GLU A 19 -19.54 33.27 34.60
C GLU A 19 -19.89 32.40 33.38
N LEU A 20 -21.08 32.58 32.80
CA LEU A 20 -21.46 31.90 31.55
C LEU A 20 -20.52 32.25 30.40
N ALA A 21 -20.14 33.53 30.24
CA ALA A 21 -19.23 33.96 29.18
C ALA A 21 -17.84 33.35 29.33
N VAL A 22 -17.31 33.27 30.57
CA VAL A 22 -16.03 32.60 30.85
C VAL A 22 -16.14 31.10 30.58
N CYS A 23 -17.22 30.45 31.02
CA CYS A 23 -17.45 29.04 30.72
C CYS A 23 -17.57 28.78 29.20
N ALA A 24 -18.29 29.63 28.47
CA ALA A 24 -18.45 29.52 27.03
C ALA A 24 -17.12 29.74 26.28
N ALA A 25 -16.27 30.67 26.76
CA ALA A 25 -14.96 30.91 26.19
C ALA A 25 -14.05 29.68 26.24
N VAL A 26 -14.27 28.76 27.18
CA VAL A 26 -13.51 27.50 27.30
C VAL A 26 -14.24 26.33 26.62
N LEU A 27 -15.54 26.18 26.86
CA LEU A 27 -16.31 25.04 26.37
C LEU A 27 -16.50 25.08 24.85
N VAL A 28 -16.74 26.25 24.25
CA VAL A 28 -16.98 26.35 22.81
C VAL A 28 -15.76 25.92 22.00
N PRO A 29 -14.53 26.42 22.25
CA PRO A 29 -13.34 25.91 21.58
C PRO A 29 -13.16 24.39 21.78
N LEU A 30 -13.35 23.90 23.01
CA LEU A 30 -13.19 22.48 23.32
C LEU A 30 -14.15 21.59 22.50
N PHE A 31 -15.42 21.99 22.38
CA PHE A 31 -16.39 21.27 21.57
C PHE A 31 -16.09 21.34 20.07
N LEU A 32 -15.54 22.45 19.58
CA LEU A 32 -15.12 22.57 18.17
C LEU A 32 -13.88 21.73 17.85
N LEU A 33 -13.05 21.40 18.83
CA LEU A 33 -11.87 20.56 18.61
C LEU A 33 -12.21 19.08 18.38
N ILE A 34 -13.30 18.58 18.98
CA ILE A 34 -13.74 17.18 18.82
C ILE A 34 -13.90 16.81 17.33
N PRO A 35 -14.69 17.53 16.50
CA PRO A 35 -14.81 17.21 15.08
C PRO A 35 -13.53 17.47 14.29
N VAL A 36 -12.69 18.43 14.68
CA VAL A 36 -11.39 18.67 14.02
C VAL A 36 -10.48 17.45 14.19
N VAL A 37 -10.39 16.91 15.40
CA VAL A 37 -9.61 15.68 15.67
C VAL A 37 -10.17 14.49 14.89
N ALA A 38 -11.50 14.35 14.82
CA ALA A 38 -12.13 13.29 14.01
C ALA A 38 -11.77 13.41 12.52
N LYS A 39 -11.80 14.62 11.95
CA LYS A 39 -11.41 14.89 10.55
C LYS A 39 -9.95 14.57 10.27
N LEU A 40 -9.05 14.90 11.20
CA LEU A 40 -7.63 14.51 11.11
C LEU A 40 -7.45 12.99 11.22
N GLY A 41 -8.23 12.34 12.09
CA GLY A 41 -8.26 10.88 12.22
C GLY A 41 -8.71 10.18 10.93
N HIS A 42 -9.72 10.72 10.26
CA HIS A 42 -10.19 10.24 8.96
C HIS A 42 -9.09 10.34 7.89
N GLY A 43 -8.45 11.51 7.75
CA GLY A 43 -7.32 11.69 6.82
C GLY A 43 -6.16 10.72 7.11
N LYS A 44 -5.85 10.51 8.39
CA LYS A 44 -4.87 9.53 8.85
C LYS A 44 -5.22 8.10 8.42
N GLN A 45 -6.47 7.68 8.56
CA GLN A 45 -6.91 6.34 8.14
C GLN A 45 -6.80 6.17 6.62
N MET A 46 -7.20 7.17 5.84
CA MET A 46 -7.06 7.14 4.38
C MET A 46 -5.59 7.09 3.95
N ALA A 47 -4.71 7.85 4.60
CA ALA A 47 -3.26 7.78 4.35
C ALA A 47 -2.65 6.41 4.71
N MET A 48 -3.10 5.77 5.80
CA MET A 48 -2.68 4.41 6.16
C MET A 48 -3.09 3.39 5.09
N GLN A 49 -4.34 3.46 4.63
CA GLN A 49 -4.82 2.62 3.54
C GLN A 49 -4.05 2.88 2.24
N ALA A 50 -3.71 4.14 1.96
CA ALA A 50 -2.97 4.53 0.75
C ALA A 50 -1.54 3.99 0.79
N ALA A 51 -0.86 4.11 1.93
CA ALA A 51 0.46 3.53 2.13
C ALA A 51 0.44 1.99 1.99
N ARG A 52 -0.59 1.34 2.52
CA ARG A 52 -0.79 -0.11 2.37
C ARG A 52 -0.96 -0.50 0.90
N ASN A 53 -1.88 0.15 0.18
CA ASN A 53 -2.11 -0.13 -1.24
C ASN A 53 -0.86 0.14 -2.08
N ALA A 54 -0.13 1.22 -1.80
CA ALA A 54 1.12 1.53 -2.48
C ALA A 54 2.22 0.49 -2.24
N ALA A 55 2.33 -0.05 -1.02
CA ALA A 55 3.25 -1.14 -0.72
C ALA A 55 2.85 -2.45 -1.44
N TRP A 56 1.55 -2.74 -1.53
CA TRP A 56 1.03 -3.89 -2.28
C TRP A 56 1.25 -3.78 -3.79
N GLU A 57 1.14 -2.58 -4.37
CA GLU A 57 1.41 -2.38 -5.79
C GLU A 57 2.85 -2.74 -6.18
N ALA A 58 3.80 -2.64 -5.25
CA ALA A 58 5.17 -3.09 -5.49
C ALA A 58 5.32 -4.63 -5.46
N THR A 59 4.40 -5.38 -4.84
CA THR A 59 4.47 -6.86 -4.81
C THR A 59 3.97 -7.48 -6.11
N VAL A 60 3.07 -6.79 -6.81
CA VAL A 60 2.48 -7.24 -8.09
C VAL A 60 3.22 -6.66 -9.30
N ALA A 61 4.12 -5.69 -9.10
CA ALA A 61 4.85 -5.07 -10.19
C ALA A 61 5.78 -6.07 -10.91
N ASN A 62 5.84 -5.96 -12.24
CA ASN A 62 6.77 -6.75 -13.05
C ASN A 62 8.21 -6.52 -12.59
N ASN A 63 8.98 -7.61 -12.47
CA ASN A 63 10.35 -7.60 -11.96
C ASN A 63 10.50 -6.99 -10.55
N TYR A 64 9.40 -6.93 -9.77
CA TYR A 64 9.38 -6.46 -8.37
C TYR A 64 9.93 -5.05 -8.17
N GLN A 65 9.91 -4.23 -9.23
CA GLN A 65 10.28 -2.83 -9.15
C GLN A 65 9.07 -2.02 -8.68
N PRO A 66 9.21 -1.21 -7.61
CA PRO A 66 8.10 -0.39 -7.16
C PRO A 66 7.69 0.58 -8.27
N PRO A 67 6.38 0.78 -8.51
CA PRO A 67 5.91 1.76 -9.49
C PRO A 67 6.42 3.17 -9.17
N THR A 68 6.46 4.03 -10.19
CA THR A 68 6.91 5.42 -10.01
C THR A 68 6.04 6.16 -8.99
N ARG A 69 6.65 7.11 -8.25
CA ARG A 69 5.93 7.86 -7.19
C ARG A 69 4.68 8.57 -7.71
N GLY A 70 4.77 9.16 -8.91
CA GLY A 70 3.62 9.81 -9.55
C GLY A 70 2.47 8.85 -9.84
N ALA A 71 2.77 7.65 -10.34
CA ALA A 71 1.74 6.63 -10.59
C ALA A 71 1.08 6.15 -9.29
N LEU A 72 1.86 5.98 -8.21
CA LEU A 72 1.32 5.61 -6.90
C LEU A 72 0.48 6.72 -6.28
N GLN A 73 0.90 7.98 -6.44
CA GLN A 73 0.13 9.13 -5.99
C GLN A 73 -1.21 9.21 -6.73
N SER A 74 -1.23 9.06 -8.05
CA SER A 74 -2.48 9.01 -8.83
C SER A 74 -3.38 7.86 -8.40
N LYS A 75 -2.83 6.65 -8.19
CA LYS A 75 -3.59 5.51 -7.68
C LYS A 75 -4.16 5.76 -6.28
N ALA A 76 -3.39 6.40 -5.39
CA ALA A 76 -3.87 6.77 -4.06
C ALA A 76 -5.03 7.77 -4.14
N LEU A 77 -4.94 8.77 -5.01
CA LEU A 77 -6.02 9.74 -5.23
C LEU A 77 -7.29 9.06 -5.78
N ASP A 78 -7.14 8.21 -6.79
CA ASP A 78 -8.28 7.61 -7.50
C ASP A 78 -8.94 6.43 -6.75
N ARG A 79 -8.25 5.81 -5.80
CA ARG A 79 -8.77 4.63 -5.07
C ARG A 79 -9.07 4.89 -3.61
N ASN A 80 -8.24 5.68 -2.94
CA ASN A 80 -8.31 5.85 -1.49
C ASN A 80 -8.95 7.18 -1.08
N PHE A 81 -8.80 8.20 -1.92
CA PHE A 81 -9.38 9.54 -1.69
C PHE A 81 -10.44 9.90 -2.75
N ALA A 82 -10.95 8.91 -3.47
CA ALA A 82 -12.07 9.09 -4.39
C ALA A 82 -13.39 9.19 -3.62
N ASP A 83 -14.41 9.74 -4.27
CA ASP A 83 -15.75 9.80 -3.70
C ASP A 83 -16.32 8.38 -3.52
N ALA A 84 -17.19 8.19 -2.53
CA ALA A 84 -17.73 6.87 -2.19
C ALA A 84 -18.47 6.18 -3.36
N ASP A 85 -19.09 6.98 -4.23
CA ASP A 85 -19.84 6.50 -5.41
C ASP A 85 -18.99 6.48 -6.69
N ALA A 86 -17.69 6.78 -6.60
CA ALA A 86 -16.82 6.81 -7.77
C ALA A 86 -16.65 5.39 -8.37
N PRO A 87 -16.78 5.23 -9.69
CA PRO A 87 -16.60 3.94 -10.32
C PRO A 87 -15.14 3.47 -10.20
N ILE A 88 -14.94 2.22 -9.82
CA ILE A 88 -13.60 1.61 -9.76
C ILE A 88 -13.08 1.41 -11.19
N ARG A 89 -11.99 2.09 -11.53
CA ARG A 89 -11.35 2.01 -12.85
C ARG A 89 -9.91 1.54 -12.71
N SER A 90 -9.46 0.76 -13.69
CA SER A 90 -8.06 0.34 -13.79
C SER A 90 -7.15 1.49 -14.25
N ALA A 91 -7.68 2.40 -15.08
CA ALA A 91 -7.00 3.59 -15.53
C ALA A 91 -7.13 4.72 -14.52
N THR A 92 -6.02 5.42 -14.26
CA THR A 92 -6.01 6.59 -13.38
C THR A 92 -6.54 7.83 -14.10
N SER A 93 -7.28 8.68 -13.39
CA SER A 93 -7.94 9.87 -13.92
C SER A 93 -6.96 11.00 -14.32
N GLY A 94 -5.70 10.91 -13.88
CA GLY A 94 -4.63 11.88 -14.19
C GLY A 94 -4.76 13.23 -13.45
N SER A 95 -5.85 13.45 -12.70
CA SER A 95 -6.10 14.70 -11.98
C SER A 95 -5.44 14.70 -10.59
N SER A 96 -4.23 15.24 -10.48
CA SER A 96 -3.51 15.37 -9.21
C SER A 96 -3.84 16.63 -8.40
N SER A 97 -4.70 17.51 -8.93
CA SER A 97 -5.00 18.82 -8.35
C SER A 97 -6.48 19.06 -8.08
N GLY A 98 -6.76 20.02 -7.20
CA GLY A 98 -8.12 20.42 -6.82
C GLY A 98 -8.58 19.87 -5.48
N ALA A 99 -9.84 20.14 -5.15
CA ALA A 99 -10.46 19.72 -3.90
C ALA A 99 -10.93 18.26 -3.95
N PHE A 100 -10.97 17.63 -2.78
CA PHE A 100 -11.72 16.40 -2.58
C PHE A 100 -13.23 16.67 -2.49
N GLY A 101 -14.06 15.72 -2.93
CA GLY A 101 -15.50 15.75 -2.74
C GLY A 101 -15.92 15.42 -1.30
N ASP A 102 -15.05 14.77 -0.54
CA ASP A 102 -15.28 14.43 0.86
C ASP A 102 -15.34 15.67 1.78
N GLN A 103 -16.49 15.86 2.42
CA GLN A 103 -16.73 16.95 3.37
C GLN A 103 -15.93 16.80 4.67
N MET A 104 -15.47 15.60 5.01
CA MET A 104 -14.58 15.37 6.14
C MET A 104 -13.21 16.05 5.95
N LEU A 105 -12.80 16.27 4.70
CA LEU A 105 -11.56 16.98 4.35
C LEU A 105 -11.75 18.51 4.23
N ASN A 106 -12.87 19.03 4.71
CA ASN A 106 -13.10 20.46 4.92
C ASN A 106 -13.06 20.80 6.42
N THR A 107 -12.64 22.01 6.77
CA THR A 107 -12.73 22.60 8.12
C THR A 107 -14.19 22.90 8.50
N PHE A 108 -14.46 23.14 9.78
CA PHE A 108 -15.77 23.56 10.31
C PHE A 108 -16.36 24.82 9.62
N SER A 109 -15.50 25.67 9.07
CA SER A 109 -15.84 26.87 8.29
C SER A 109 -16.04 26.61 6.79
N ASN A 110 -16.10 25.33 6.39
CA ASN A 110 -16.17 24.88 5.00
C ASN A 110 -14.97 25.31 4.12
N LYS A 111 -13.84 25.65 4.73
CA LYS A 111 -12.56 25.81 4.02
C LYS A 111 -11.91 24.44 3.80
N LYS A 112 -11.05 24.30 2.79
CA LYS A 112 -10.36 23.04 2.49
C LYS A 112 -9.26 22.78 3.53
N LEU A 113 -9.34 21.64 4.21
CA LEU A 113 -8.32 21.18 5.14
C LEU A 113 -7.21 20.42 4.40
N LEU A 114 -7.59 19.71 3.34
CA LEU A 114 -6.67 18.97 2.47
C LEU A 114 -7.13 19.11 1.02
N GLU A 115 -6.21 19.30 0.10
CA GLU A 115 -6.43 19.19 -1.35
C GLU A 115 -5.59 18.07 -1.97
N LYS A 116 -5.91 17.67 -3.20
CA LYS A 116 -5.21 16.60 -3.91
C LYS A 116 -3.71 16.87 -4.07
N ASN A 117 -3.34 18.15 -4.21
CA ASN A 117 -1.95 18.61 -4.28
C ASN A 117 -1.18 18.43 -2.97
N ASP A 118 -1.89 18.37 -1.85
CA ASP A 118 -1.29 18.29 -0.51
C ASP A 118 -0.95 16.85 -0.12
N LEU A 119 -1.36 15.86 -0.92
CA LEU A 119 -0.97 14.45 -0.83
C LEU A 119 0.30 14.21 -1.66
N SER A 120 1.31 13.59 -1.06
CA SER A 120 2.52 13.15 -1.79
C SER A 120 2.99 11.76 -1.36
N VAL A 121 3.54 11.00 -2.31
CA VAL A 121 4.22 9.73 -2.03
C VAL A 121 5.72 10.00 -2.00
N THR A 122 6.29 10.06 -0.80
CA THR A 122 7.66 10.56 -0.56
C THR A 122 8.72 9.49 -0.79
N ARG A 123 8.45 8.25 -0.38
CA ARG A 123 9.40 7.14 -0.44
C ARG A 123 8.78 5.87 -1.00
N THR A 124 9.46 5.32 -1.99
CA THR A 124 9.34 3.92 -2.44
C THR A 124 10.75 3.37 -2.52
N ALA A 125 11.21 2.71 -1.46
CA ALA A 125 12.56 2.19 -1.41
C ALA A 125 12.52 0.66 -1.26
N ASN A 126 13.29 -0.02 -2.12
CA ASN A 126 13.69 -1.40 -1.92
C ASN A 126 14.98 -1.39 -1.11
N ALA A 127 14.88 -1.67 0.19
CA ALA A 127 16.04 -1.72 1.07
C ALA A 127 16.53 -3.16 1.25
N ASN A 128 17.82 -3.31 1.56
CA ASN A 128 18.35 -4.58 2.03
C ASN A 128 17.66 -4.98 3.33
N SER A 129 17.57 -6.29 3.57
CA SER A 129 17.09 -6.82 4.84
C SER A 129 17.78 -6.22 6.06
N PRO A 130 17.04 -5.80 7.10
CA PRO A 130 17.61 -5.54 8.41
C PRO A 130 17.99 -6.88 9.06
N GLY A 131 19.09 -7.48 8.64
CA GLY A 131 19.80 -8.57 9.32
C GLY A 131 19.13 -9.96 9.33
N TYR A 132 17.82 -10.06 9.50
CA TYR A 132 17.16 -11.34 9.84
C TYR A 132 17.13 -12.38 8.70
N VAL A 133 16.98 -11.99 7.42
CA VAL A 133 17.12 -12.98 6.33
C VAL A 133 18.57 -13.29 5.99
N ASP A 134 19.51 -12.38 6.26
CA ASP A 134 20.94 -12.72 6.16
C ASP A 134 21.33 -13.72 7.27
N GLU A 135 20.81 -13.55 8.49
CA GLU A 135 20.98 -14.48 9.62
C GLU A 135 20.32 -15.84 9.34
N ALA A 136 19.07 -15.87 8.87
CA ALA A 136 18.41 -17.13 8.48
C ALA A 136 19.11 -17.82 7.30
N ALA A 137 19.70 -17.07 6.36
CA ALA A 137 20.48 -17.62 5.25
C ALA A 137 21.78 -18.29 5.73
N THR A 138 22.32 -17.93 6.90
CA THR A 138 23.52 -18.59 7.47
C THR A 138 23.25 -19.96 8.09
N LEU A 139 22.00 -20.28 8.42
CA LEU A 139 21.62 -21.53 9.10
C LEU A 139 21.42 -22.72 8.13
N LEU A 140 21.44 -22.48 6.83
CA LEU A 140 21.24 -23.49 5.80
C LEU A 140 22.47 -23.56 4.86
N PRO A 141 22.72 -24.71 4.20
CA PRO A 141 23.88 -24.85 3.32
C PRO A 141 23.85 -23.78 2.22
N LYS A 142 24.95 -23.03 2.05
CA LYS A 142 25.09 -21.94 1.05
C LYS A 142 24.64 -22.36 -0.35
N ASN A 143 24.88 -23.63 -0.70
CA ASN A 143 24.57 -24.21 -2.00
C ASN A 143 23.06 -24.38 -2.26
N TYR A 144 22.22 -24.35 -1.22
CA TYR A 144 20.77 -24.51 -1.35
C TYR A 144 20.08 -23.20 -1.72
N PHE A 145 20.43 -22.08 -1.05
CA PHE A 145 19.87 -20.77 -1.36
C PHE A 145 20.46 -20.16 -2.63
N ASP A 146 21.75 -20.36 -2.92
CA ASP A 146 22.35 -19.75 -4.11
C ASP A 146 21.96 -20.46 -5.42
N ASN A 147 21.58 -21.75 -5.36
CA ASN A 147 21.21 -22.51 -6.56
C ASN A 147 19.72 -22.78 -6.69
N ALA A 148 18.96 -23.06 -5.60
CA ALA A 148 17.56 -23.50 -5.72
C ALA A 148 16.51 -22.43 -5.38
N PHE A 149 16.79 -21.54 -4.40
CA PHE A 149 15.82 -20.54 -3.95
C PHE A 149 16.49 -19.26 -3.42
N PRO A 150 17.12 -18.41 -4.24
CA PRO A 150 17.75 -17.20 -3.71
C PRO A 150 16.66 -16.26 -3.16
N PRO A 151 16.59 -16.00 -1.84
CA PRO A 151 15.58 -15.11 -1.27
C PRO A 151 15.84 -13.67 -1.71
N ASN A 152 14.79 -12.84 -1.81
CA ASN A 152 14.99 -11.46 -2.25
C ASN A 152 15.67 -10.65 -1.15
N ARG A 153 17.00 -10.53 -1.23
CA ARG A 153 17.79 -9.75 -0.27
C ARG A 153 17.43 -8.26 -0.29
N LYS A 154 16.79 -7.79 -1.37
CA LYS A 154 16.30 -6.42 -1.61
C LYS A 154 14.76 -6.33 -1.66
N GLY A 155 14.07 -7.22 -0.96
CA GLY A 155 12.61 -7.33 -1.02
C GLY A 155 11.83 -6.36 -0.11
N TYR A 156 12.50 -5.60 0.77
CA TYR A 156 11.79 -4.70 1.68
C TYR A 156 11.34 -3.45 0.94
N VAL A 157 10.08 -3.42 0.53
CA VAL A 157 9.43 -2.25 -0.03
C VAL A 157 8.85 -1.42 1.11
N THR A 158 9.34 -0.20 1.28
CA THR A 158 8.67 0.81 2.12
C THR A 158 7.97 1.83 1.23
N ALA A 159 6.65 1.93 1.36
CA ALA A 159 5.85 3.00 0.78
C ALA A 159 5.51 4.03 1.86
N GLU A 160 5.79 5.30 1.61
CA GLU A 160 5.46 6.42 2.50
C GLU A 160 4.54 7.42 1.81
N VAL A 161 3.45 7.77 2.49
CA VAL A 161 2.45 8.76 2.09
C VAL A 161 2.47 9.90 3.09
N SER A 162 2.59 11.13 2.60
CA SER A 162 2.57 12.36 3.38
C SER A 162 1.32 13.17 3.05
N LEU A 163 0.64 13.65 4.09
CA LEU A 163 -0.47 14.58 4.02
C LEU A 163 -0.05 15.91 4.64
N ASN A 164 -0.18 17.00 3.89
CA ASN A 164 0.07 18.34 4.40
C ASN A 164 -1.27 19.02 4.70
N TYR A 165 -1.67 19.06 5.97
CA TYR A 165 -2.91 19.71 6.35
C TYR A 165 -2.74 21.22 6.39
N ARG A 166 -3.79 21.92 5.94
CA ARG A 166 -3.84 23.37 5.95
C ARG A 166 -4.28 23.91 7.31
N ASP A 167 -3.84 25.13 7.59
CA ASP A 167 -4.19 25.86 8.79
C ASP A 167 -5.69 26.16 8.91
N LEU A 168 -6.19 26.21 10.15
CA LEU A 168 -7.61 26.43 10.45
C LEU A 168 -7.97 27.90 10.25
N LYS A 169 -8.80 28.17 9.24
CA LYS A 169 -9.29 29.50 8.90
C LYS A 169 -10.79 29.61 9.15
N THR A 170 -11.26 30.78 9.56
CA THR A 170 -12.67 31.16 9.66
C THR A 170 -13.28 31.28 8.24
N ALA A 171 -14.62 31.38 8.14
CA ALA A 171 -15.32 31.53 6.86
C ALA A 171 -14.78 32.72 6.02
N ASP A 172 -14.39 33.79 6.69
CA ASP A 172 -13.80 35.00 6.10
C ASP A 172 -12.34 34.84 5.67
N GLY A 173 -11.74 33.66 5.87
CA GLY A 173 -10.34 33.37 5.52
C GLY A 173 -9.30 33.85 6.53
N ARG A 174 -9.73 34.54 7.59
CA ARG A 174 -8.87 34.92 8.73
C ARG A 174 -8.46 33.68 9.55
N PRO A 175 -7.28 33.67 10.18
CA PRO A 175 -6.91 32.61 11.12
C PRO A 175 -7.94 32.50 12.26
N ALA A 176 -8.21 31.27 12.68
CA ALA A 176 -9.15 30.98 13.76
C ALA A 176 -8.49 31.19 15.13
N HIS A 177 -8.15 32.44 15.49
CA HIS A 177 -7.45 32.78 16.74
C HIS A 177 -8.12 32.27 18.02
N PHE A 178 -9.44 32.03 17.99
CA PHE A 178 -10.16 31.41 19.11
C PHE A 178 -9.79 29.94 19.34
N LEU A 179 -8.96 29.34 18.47
CA LEU A 179 -8.37 28.00 18.59
C LEU A 179 -6.85 28.04 18.76
N GLU A 180 -6.23 29.20 19.07
CA GLU A 180 -4.79 29.28 19.34
C GLU A 180 -4.38 28.23 20.41
N PRO A 181 -3.30 27.45 20.21
CA PRO A 181 -2.27 27.54 19.16
C PRO A 181 -2.53 26.69 17.90
N LEU A 182 -3.72 26.11 17.75
CA LEU A 182 -4.05 25.14 16.70
C LEU A 182 -4.36 25.79 15.35
N ASP A 183 -4.31 27.13 15.28
CA ASP A 183 -4.60 27.92 14.08
C ASP A 183 -3.43 27.94 13.08
N ASN A 184 -2.18 27.67 13.49
CA ASN A 184 -0.98 27.75 12.63
C ASN A 184 -0.01 26.56 12.78
N LEU A 185 -0.53 25.33 12.94
CA LEU A 185 0.32 24.17 13.23
C LEU A 185 1.12 23.65 12.04
N ASN A 186 0.78 23.99 10.78
CA ASN A 186 1.40 23.42 9.59
C ASN A 186 1.57 21.89 9.68
N LEU A 187 0.47 21.21 10.02
CA LEU A 187 0.52 19.80 10.39
C LEU A 187 0.83 18.92 9.17
N VAL A 188 1.93 18.18 9.25
CA VAL A 188 2.32 17.17 8.26
C VAL A 188 2.16 15.78 8.88
N ASP A 189 1.28 14.95 8.32
CA ASP A 189 1.14 13.55 8.73
C ASP A 189 1.83 12.61 7.74
N LYS A 190 2.71 11.75 8.24
CA LYS A 190 3.46 10.77 7.44
C LYS A 190 3.05 9.37 7.86
N ARG A 191 2.65 8.56 6.88
CA ARG A 191 2.28 7.15 7.06
C ARG A 191 3.15 6.30 6.16
N HIS A 192 3.77 5.29 6.75
CA HIS A 192 4.57 4.33 6.01
C HIS A 192 4.04 2.91 6.24
N GLN A 193 4.15 2.09 5.22
CA GLN A 193 3.98 0.65 5.31
C GLN A 193 5.20 0.00 4.68
N THR A 194 5.79 -0.95 5.40
CA THR A 194 6.85 -1.81 4.86
C THR A 194 6.28 -3.20 4.65
N LEU A 195 6.53 -3.79 3.49
CA LEU A 195 6.22 -5.17 3.18
C LEU A 195 7.47 -5.84 2.60
N LEU A 196 7.65 -7.10 2.94
CA LEU A 196 8.61 -7.95 2.23
C LEU A 196 7.94 -8.40 0.94
N ALA A 197 8.20 -7.67 -0.14
CA ALA A 197 7.85 -8.10 -1.47
C ALA A 197 8.80 -9.24 -1.89
N ASP A 198 8.22 -10.29 -2.47
CA ASP A 198 8.99 -11.30 -3.18
C ASP A 198 9.96 -12.12 -2.29
N ALA A 199 9.48 -12.66 -1.17
CA ALA A 199 10.29 -13.60 -0.41
C ALA A 199 10.51 -14.94 -1.16
N TRP A 200 9.55 -15.34 -2.02
CA TRP A 200 9.48 -16.67 -2.64
C TRP A 200 8.78 -16.71 -4.01
N ASN A 201 8.48 -15.58 -4.65
CA ASN A 201 7.66 -15.56 -5.86
C ASN A 201 8.55 -15.64 -7.13
N ALA A 202 8.00 -16.18 -8.22
CA ALA A 202 8.66 -16.20 -9.52
C ALA A 202 8.21 -15.00 -10.37
N SER A 203 9.14 -14.32 -11.04
CA SER A 203 8.87 -13.09 -11.80
C SER A 203 8.16 -13.34 -13.13
N GLY A 204 7.98 -14.61 -13.51
CA GLY A 204 7.38 -15.03 -14.77
C GLY A 204 7.75 -16.48 -15.10
N PRO A 205 7.15 -17.06 -16.15
CA PRO A 205 7.29 -18.48 -16.45
C PRO A 205 8.69 -18.85 -16.94
N ARG A 206 9.21 -18.20 -18.00
CA ARG A 206 10.41 -18.65 -18.71
C ARG A 206 11.63 -17.71 -18.66
N SER A 207 11.43 -16.40 -18.50
CA SER A 207 12.50 -15.42 -18.67
C SER A 207 12.77 -14.63 -17.39
N GLY A 208 14.06 -14.42 -17.11
CA GLY A 208 14.56 -13.65 -15.97
C GLY A 208 15.28 -14.52 -14.93
N PRO A 209 16.13 -13.90 -14.10
CA PRO A 209 16.92 -14.57 -13.07
C PRO A 209 16.09 -15.22 -11.95
N ARG A 210 14.77 -14.99 -11.94
CA ARG A 210 13.81 -15.51 -10.95
C ARG A 210 12.54 -16.04 -11.62
N SER A 211 12.68 -16.53 -12.86
CA SER A 211 11.60 -17.23 -13.55
C SER A 211 11.33 -18.60 -12.95
N VAL A 212 10.13 -19.15 -13.15
CA VAL A 212 9.76 -20.49 -12.68
C VAL A 212 10.76 -21.53 -13.20
N VAL A 213 11.16 -21.45 -14.47
CA VAL A 213 12.19 -22.32 -15.05
C VAL A 213 13.51 -22.20 -14.27
N SER A 214 13.99 -20.99 -13.99
CA SER A 214 15.25 -20.80 -13.26
C SER A 214 15.20 -21.29 -11.80
N THR A 215 14.03 -21.28 -11.17
CA THR A 215 13.83 -21.77 -9.79
C THR A 215 13.65 -23.27 -9.73
N VAL A 216 12.98 -23.88 -10.72
CA VAL A 216 12.66 -25.31 -10.73
C VAL A 216 13.79 -26.16 -11.32
N LYS A 217 14.51 -25.67 -12.33
CA LYS A 217 15.68 -26.35 -12.93
C LYS A 217 16.65 -26.92 -11.87
N PRO A 218 17.18 -26.15 -10.91
CA PRO A 218 18.08 -26.68 -9.88
C PRO A 218 17.48 -27.79 -9.00
N LEU A 219 16.15 -27.87 -8.87
CA LEU A 219 15.41 -28.83 -8.04
C LEU A 219 14.95 -30.07 -8.80
N ALA A 220 15.02 -30.06 -10.13
CA ALA A 220 14.72 -31.20 -10.98
C ALA A 220 16.04 -31.86 -11.40
N PRO A 221 16.45 -32.98 -10.77
CA PRO A 221 17.70 -33.67 -11.13
C PRO A 221 17.76 -34.03 -12.62
N LEU A 222 16.59 -34.28 -13.22
CA LEU A 222 16.42 -34.59 -14.64
C LEU A 222 16.74 -33.41 -15.57
N SER A 223 16.67 -32.16 -15.10
CA SER A 223 16.99 -30.98 -15.92
C SER A 223 18.50 -30.75 -16.10
N TYR A 224 19.35 -31.34 -15.25
CA TYR A 224 20.80 -31.38 -15.48
C TYR A 224 21.19 -32.32 -16.63
N PHE A 225 20.23 -33.13 -17.10
CA PHE A 225 20.37 -34.03 -18.24
C PHE A 225 19.69 -33.50 -19.51
N GLU A 226 19.20 -32.25 -19.52
CA GLU A 226 18.78 -31.56 -20.75
C GLU A 226 19.94 -31.64 -21.77
N GLY A 227 19.68 -32.26 -22.93
CA GLY A 227 20.72 -32.59 -23.93
C GLY A 227 21.05 -34.08 -24.09
N LEU A 228 20.52 -34.96 -23.24
CA LEU A 228 20.46 -36.41 -23.52
C LEU A 228 19.39 -36.76 -24.57
N ASP A 229 18.58 -35.80 -25.00
CA ASP A 229 17.55 -35.97 -26.04
C ASP A 229 18.16 -36.50 -27.34
N GLY A 230 19.41 -36.14 -27.64
CA GLY A 230 20.14 -36.70 -28.77
C GLY A 230 20.38 -38.22 -28.69
N ILE A 231 20.41 -38.81 -27.49
CA ILE A 231 20.48 -40.27 -27.30
C ILE A 231 19.11 -40.90 -27.56
N PHE A 232 18.03 -40.27 -27.09
CA PHE A 232 16.67 -40.77 -27.29
C PHE A 232 16.16 -40.57 -28.73
N ASP A 233 16.56 -39.50 -29.42
CA ASP A 233 16.29 -39.30 -30.84
C ASP A 233 16.92 -40.39 -31.72
N THR A 234 18.06 -40.97 -31.33
CA THR A 234 18.60 -42.14 -32.05
C THR A 234 17.77 -43.41 -31.86
N LEU A 235 16.96 -43.48 -30.80
CA LEU A 235 16.01 -44.58 -30.57
C LEU A 235 14.73 -44.44 -31.39
N LYS A 236 14.37 -43.23 -31.87
CA LYS A 236 13.27 -43.06 -32.86
C LYS A 236 13.52 -43.82 -34.16
N VAL A 237 14.77 -43.98 -34.57
CA VAL A 237 15.15 -44.77 -35.76
C VAL A 237 14.80 -46.27 -35.59
N LEU A 238 14.66 -46.75 -34.35
CA LEU A 238 14.26 -48.11 -34.01
C LEU A 238 12.74 -48.29 -33.84
N GLU A 239 11.94 -47.21 -33.89
CA GLU A 239 10.48 -47.26 -33.81
C GLU A 239 9.82 -48.22 -34.81
N PRO A 240 10.28 -48.34 -36.09
CA PRO A 240 9.71 -49.30 -37.03
C PRO A 240 10.02 -50.77 -36.69
N ILE A 241 11.03 -51.03 -35.84
CA ILE A 241 11.58 -52.37 -35.57
C ILE A 241 11.20 -52.85 -34.17
N MET A 242 11.14 -51.95 -33.19
CA MET A 242 10.75 -52.24 -31.81
C MET A 242 9.88 -51.09 -31.25
N PRO A 243 8.54 -51.22 -31.26
CA PRO A 243 7.63 -50.14 -30.88
C PRO A 243 7.78 -49.69 -29.42
N MET A 244 8.16 -50.60 -28.51
CA MET A 244 8.41 -50.28 -27.10
C MET A 244 9.68 -49.45 -26.88
N VAL A 245 10.64 -49.47 -27.81
CA VAL A 245 11.92 -48.73 -27.70
C VAL A 245 11.83 -47.41 -28.46
N GLY A 246 11.09 -47.38 -29.57
CA GLY A 246 10.81 -46.16 -30.32
C GLY A 246 10.03 -45.12 -29.53
N SER A 247 9.08 -45.54 -28.69
CA SER A 247 8.32 -44.62 -27.83
C SER A 247 9.16 -43.94 -26.74
N LEU A 248 10.35 -44.46 -26.42
CA LEU A 248 11.30 -43.75 -25.55
C LEU A 248 11.98 -42.57 -26.27
N GLY A 249 11.93 -42.53 -27.60
CA GLY A 249 12.45 -41.41 -28.38
C GLY A 249 11.61 -40.14 -28.28
N ASP A 250 10.35 -40.25 -27.86
CA ASP A 250 9.45 -39.11 -27.65
C ASP A 250 9.56 -38.52 -26.22
N LEU A 251 10.42 -39.09 -25.38
CA LEU A 251 10.68 -38.59 -24.04
C LEU A 251 11.70 -37.45 -24.09
N GLU A 252 11.23 -36.22 -23.96
CA GLU A 252 12.11 -35.07 -23.71
C GLU A 252 12.46 -35.02 -22.21
N ILE A 253 13.71 -35.34 -21.87
CA ILE A 253 14.13 -35.42 -20.47
C ILE A 253 14.60 -34.04 -20.01
N GLY A 254 13.95 -33.53 -18.97
CA GLY A 254 14.35 -32.26 -18.35
C GLY A 254 13.62 -31.04 -18.88
N THR A 255 12.71 -31.20 -19.85
CA THR A 255 11.83 -30.12 -20.34
C THR A 255 10.93 -29.62 -19.21
N ILE A 256 11.00 -28.31 -18.94
CA ILE A 256 10.15 -27.61 -17.95
C ILE A 256 9.22 -26.66 -18.69
N GLU A 257 7.94 -27.02 -18.79
CA GLU A 257 6.90 -26.18 -19.39
C GLU A 257 5.93 -25.65 -18.33
N PRO A 258 6.22 -24.51 -17.70
CA PRO A 258 5.36 -23.96 -16.65
C PRO A 258 4.02 -23.43 -17.18
N ASP A 259 3.90 -23.22 -18.50
CA ASP A 259 2.72 -22.64 -19.16
C ASP A 259 1.73 -23.68 -19.69
N VAL A 260 2.10 -24.97 -19.71
CA VAL A 260 1.27 -26.04 -20.27
C VAL A 260 0.47 -26.70 -19.16
N VAL A 261 -0.85 -26.53 -19.22
CA VAL A 261 -1.79 -27.22 -18.34
C VAL A 261 -2.18 -28.54 -19.01
N PRO A 262 -2.06 -29.70 -18.34
CA PRO A 262 -2.50 -30.97 -18.90
C PRO A 262 -3.97 -30.90 -19.31
N ALA A 263 -4.31 -31.44 -20.49
CA ALA A 263 -5.67 -31.37 -21.04
C ALA A 263 -6.73 -31.94 -20.08
N ASP A 264 -6.37 -32.93 -19.27
CA ASP A 264 -7.21 -33.54 -18.22
C ASP A 264 -7.55 -32.58 -17.05
N LYS A 265 -6.81 -31.48 -16.92
CA LYS A 265 -7.03 -30.43 -15.90
C LYS A 265 -7.79 -29.23 -16.42
N LEU A 266 -8.06 -29.17 -17.73
CA LEU A 266 -8.89 -28.11 -18.31
C LEU A 266 -10.36 -28.44 -18.07
N ALA A 267 -11.06 -27.55 -17.35
CA ALA A 267 -12.51 -27.66 -17.24
C ALA A 267 -13.14 -27.47 -18.64
N ASN A 268 -14.04 -28.37 -19.02
CA ASN A 268 -14.85 -28.20 -20.23
C ASN A 268 -15.79 -27.01 -20.04
N TYR A 269 -15.36 -25.83 -20.49
CA TYR A 269 -16.24 -24.68 -20.55
C TYR A 269 -17.25 -24.90 -21.67
N PRO A 270 -18.57 -24.83 -21.41
CA PRO A 270 -19.54 -24.80 -22.49
C PRO A 270 -19.25 -23.55 -23.32
N ALA A 271 -19.00 -23.74 -24.62
CA ALA A 271 -18.90 -22.63 -25.55
C ALA A 271 -20.17 -21.79 -25.42
N LYS A 272 -20.01 -20.50 -25.10
CA LYS A 272 -21.12 -19.54 -25.17
C LYS A 272 -21.67 -19.57 -26.60
N GLN A 273 -22.89 -20.07 -26.75
CA GLN A 273 -23.72 -19.81 -27.94
C GLN A 273 -24.14 -18.35 -27.95
#